data_AF-A0A3Y2DVP6-F1
#
_entry.id   AF-A0A3Y2DVP6-F1
#
_cell.length_a   1.000
_cell.length_b   1.000
_cell.length_c   1.000
_cell.angle_alpha   90.00
_cell.angle_beta   90.00
_cell.angle_gamma   90.00
#
_symmetry.space_group_name_H-M   'P 1'
#
loop_
_entity.id
_entity.type
_entity.pdbx_description
1 polymer ?
#
loop_
_entity_poly.entity_id
_entity_poly.type
_entity_poly.pdbx_seq_one_letter_code
_entity_poly.pdbx_strand_id
1 'polypeptide(L)'
;MCETRFDIHNIEGDFYNIEAPENNVDSIINVIIGDISSAKVNIDRSDRTFPANVSIKIEHNMLKSKRRIVLQYKYYSSHIERAYSLAEQNIINGKQSALELLNGMYCNSLEKYDIDSFEPDIAKVRQHADDIISDVIKQLRKFVYSSANAIKYKEQVEIGLNVVVAHAFVECCVLENPNNVTN
;
A
#
# COMPACT_ATOMS: atom_id res chain seq x y z
N MET A 1 -56.85 26.17 -29.40
CA MET A 1 -55.39 26.26 -29.48
C MET A 1 -54.90 26.55 -28.07
N CYS A 2 -54.39 25.55 -27.37
CA CYS A 2 -53.80 25.70 -26.04
C CYS A 2 -52.28 25.78 -26.20
N GLU A 3 -51.70 26.93 -25.86
CA GLU A 3 -50.25 27.09 -25.76
C GLU A 3 -49.77 26.51 -24.43
N THR A 4 -49.02 25.42 -24.49
CA THR A 4 -48.35 24.85 -23.31
C THR A 4 -47.07 25.65 -23.05
N ARG A 5 -47.07 26.46 -21.99
CA ARG A 5 -45.84 27.08 -21.45
C ARG A 5 -45.03 26.01 -20.73
N PHE A 6 -43.78 25.80 -21.15
CA PHE A 6 -42.80 25.00 -20.42
C PHE A 6 -41.96 25.94 -19.55
N ASP A 7 -42.16 25.89 -18.23
CA ASP A 7 -41.25 26.51 -17.27
C ASP A 7 -40.01 25.63 -17.14
N ILE A 8 -38.90 26.06 -17.75
CA ILE A 8 -37.59 25.44 -17.55
C ILE A 8 -37.13 25.84 -16.15
N HIS A 9 -37.36 24.97 -15.17
CA HIS A 9 -36.63 25.05 -13.91
C HIS A 9 -35.17 24.76 -14.22
N ASN A 10 -34.29 25.73 -13.91
CA ASN A 10 -32.85 25.50 -13.87
C ASN A 10 -32.59 24.29 -12.98
N ILE A 11 -32.19 23.18 -13.59
CA ILE A 11 -31.57 22.07 -12.88
C ILE A 11 -30.14 22.54 -12.63
N GLU A 12 -29.92 23.19 -11.49
CA GLU A 12 -28.57 23.31 -10.92
C GLU A 12 -28.15 21.91 -10.50
N GLY A 13 -27.61 21.16 -11.46
CA GLY A 13 -26.84 19.97 -11.15
C GLY A 13 -25.65 20.39 -10.32
N ASP A 14 -25.54 19.86 -9.11
CA ASP A 14 -24.33 19.95 -8.30
C ASP A 14 -23.21 19.17 -9.03
N PHE A 15 -22.54 19.84 -9.98
CA PHE A 15 -21.39 19.30 -10.71
C PHE A 15 -20.08 19.35 -9.88
N TYR A 16 -20.16 19.55 -8.56
CA TYR A 16 -19.01 19.70 -7.68
C TYR A 16 -19.05 18.81 -6.43
N ASN A 17 -19.50 17.57 -6.55
CA ASN A 17 -19.12 16.50 -5.61
C ASN A 17 -18.12 15.54 -6.24
N ILE A 18 -17.06 16.10 -6.83
CA ILE A 18 -15.82 15.33 -7.01
C ILE A 18 -15.12 15.45 -5.66
N GLU A 19 -15.34 14.46 -4.78
CA GLU A 19 -14.53 14.32 -3.57
C GLU A 19 -13.06 14.49 -3.95
N ALA A 20 -12.33 15.33 -3.23
CA ALA A 20 -10.91 15.57 -3.50
C ALA A 20 -10.20 14.21 -3.63
N PRO A 21 -9.32 14.00 -4.64
CA PRO A 21 -8.65 12.71 -4.85
C PRO A 21 -7.96 12.17 -3.58
N GLU A 22 -7.56 13.08 -2.68
CA GLU A 22 -7.01 12.78 -1.36
C GLU A 22 -7.98 12.02 -0.43
N ASN A 23 -9.28 12.35 -0.45
CA ASN A 23 -10.31 11.64 0.33
C ASN A 23 -10.52 10.20 -0.15
N ASN A 24 -10.15 9.92 -1.41
CA ASN A 24 -10.31 8.61 -2.01
C ASN A 24 -9.19 7.65 -1.57
N VAL A 25 -7.94 8.14 -1.44
CA VAL A 25 -6.78 7.32 -1.02
C VAL A 25 -6.86 6.93 0.45
N ASP A 26 -7.33 7.83 1.31
CA ASP A 26 -7.61 7.52 2.72
C ASP A 26 -8.64 6.40 2.86
N SER A 27 -9.68 6.43 2.04
CA SER A 27 -10.72 5.39 2.00
C SER A 27 -10.14 4.05 1.54
N ILE A 28 -9.32 4.03 0.48
CA ILE A 28 -8.65 2.82 -0.04
C ILE A 28 -7.84 2.13 1.07
N ILE A 29 -6.92 2.85 1.72
CA ILE A 29 -6.03 2.25 2.72
C ILE A 29 -6.82 1.79 3.95
N ASN A 30 -7.86 2.52 4.35
CA ASN A 30 -8.73 2.11 5.45
C ASN A 30 -9.55 0.85 5.10
N VAL A 31 -10.02 0.71 3.85
CA VAL A 31 -10.66 -0.51 3.37
C VAL A 31 -9.67 -1.67 3.40
N ILE A 32 -8.45 -1.47 2.90
CA ILE A 32 -7.44 -2.53 2.84
C ILE A 32 -7.04 -2.99 4.25
N ILE A 33 -6.70 -2.05 5.12
CA ILE A 33 -6.31 -2.35 6.50
C ILE A 33 -7.48 -2.91 7.28
N GLY A 34 -8.69 -2.40 7.10
CA GLY A 34 -9.90 -2.90 7.73
C GLY A 34 -10.19 -4.36 7.35
N ASP A 35 -10.08 -4.70 6.07
CA ASP A 35 -10.30 -6.06 5.58
C ASP A 35 -9.25 -7.04 6.12
N ILE A 36 -7.96 -6.64 6.10
CA ILE A 36 -6.86 -7.45 6.64
C ILE A 36 -6.98 -7.61 8.16
N SER A 37 -7.31 -6.54 8.88
CA SER A 37 -7.44 -6.52 10.35
C SER A 37 -8.58 -7.40 10.85
N SER A 38 -9.64 -7.52 10.06
CA SER A 38 -10.84 -8.29 10.40
C SER A 38 -10.74 -9.76 10.00
N ALA A 39 -9.71 -10.14 9.23
CA ALA A 39 -9.53 -11.49 8.75
C ALA A 39 -9.21 -12.46 9.91
N LYS A 40 -10.04 -13.50 10.07
CA LYS A 40 -9.70 -14.64 10.91
C LYS A 40 -8.62 -15.46 10.20
N VAL A 41 -7.36 -15.21 10.52
CA VAL A 41 -6.24 -15.97 9.97
C VAL A 41 -6.12 -17.28 10.73
N ASN A 42 -6.38 -18.39 10.04
CA ASN A 42 -5.91 -19.68 10.50
C ASN A 42 -4.42 -19.74 10.11
N ILE A 43 -3.53 -19.43 11.06
CA ILE A 43 -2.09 -19.45 10.82
C ILE A 43 -1.66 -20.90 10.70
N ASP A 44 -1.85 -21.48 9.52
CA ASP A 44 -1.19 -22.72 9.16
C ASP A 44 0.29 -22.43 8.95
N ARG A 45 1.11 -22.85 9.91
CA ARG A 45 2.56 -22.70 9.87
C ARG A 45 3.21 -23.75 8.96
N SER A 46 2.46 -24.76 8.55
CA SER A 46 2.86 -25.74 7.56
C SER A 46 2.56 -25.17 6.17
N ASP A 47 3.62 -24.98 5.41
CA ASP A 47 3.58 -25.08 3.95
C ASP A 47 2.87 -23.97 3.17
N ARG A 48 3.36 -22.73 3.32
CA ARG A 48 3.33 -21.77 2.20
C ARG A 48 4.76 -21.47 1.78
N THR A 49 5.19 -22.06 0.67
CA THR A 49 6.47 -21.77 0.02
C THR A 49 6.48 -20.32 -0.43
N PHE A 50 7.60 -19.60 -0.26
CA PHE A 50 7.73 -18.27 -0.88
C PHE A 50 7.61 -18.47 -2.39
N PRO A 51 6.92 -17.58 -3.12
CA PRO A 51 7.21 -17.50 -4.54
C PRO A 51 8.71 -17.14 -4.67
N ALA A 52 9.44 -17.85 -5.53
CA ALA A 52 10.90 -17.84 -5.55
C ALA A 52 11.49 -16.43 -5.72
N ASN A 53 10.74 -15.53 -6.37
CA ASN A 53 11.07 -14.12 -6.54
C ASN A 53 11.23 -13.35 -5.22
N VAL A 54 10.51 -13.69 -4.15
CA VAL A 54 10.58 -12.96 -2.87
C VAL A 54 11.85 -13.29 -2.10
N SER A 55 12.26 -14.57 -2.05
CA SER A 55 13.51 -14.97 -1.41
C SER A 55 14.72 -14.34 -2.10
N ILE A 56 14.72 -14.34 -3.44
CA ILE A 56 15.76 -13.70 -4.25
C ILE A 56 15.81 -12.19 -3.95
N LYS A 57 14.65 -11.53 -3.82
CA LYS A 57 14.61 -10.09 -3.51
C LYS A 57 15.09 -9.76 -2.09
N ILE A 58 14.82 -10.61 -1.10
CA ILE A 58 15.34 -10.46 0.27
C ILE A 58 16.87 -10.50 0.27
N GLU A 59 17.45 -11.48 -0.42
CA GLU A 59 18.90 -11.62 -0.56
C GLU A 59 19.50 -10.44 -1.36
N HIS A 60 18.86 -10.08 -2.47
CA HIS A 60 19.27 -8.96 -3.32
C HIS A 60 19.30 -7.64 -2.55
N ASN A 61 18.37 -7.40 -1.62
CA ASN A 61 18.31 -6.17 -0.83
C ASN A 61 19.02 -6.28 0.54
N MET A 62 19.68 -7.40 0.83
CA MET A 62 20.40 -7.66 2.09
C MET A 62 19.56 -7.41 3.36
N LEU A 63 18.26 -7.75 3.30
CA LEU A 63 17.32 -7.58 4.39
C LEU A 63 17.69 -8.45 5.60
N LYS A 64 17.89 -7.83 6.76
CA LYS A 64 18.30 -8.54 7.99
C LYS A 64 17.11 -8.68 8.93
N SER A 65 16.91 -7.70 9.81
CA SER A 65 15.90 -7.75 10.88
C SER A 65 14.48 -7.62 10.34
N LYS A 66 14.29 -6.89 9.24
CA LYS A 66 12.96 -6.62 8.66
C LYS A 66 12.48 -7.70 7.71
N ARG A 67 13.28 -8.74 7.46
CA ARG A 67 12.82 -9.94 6.72
C ARG A 67 11.52 -10.50 7.30
N ARG A 68 11.35 -10.45 8.64
CA ARG A 68 10.17 -10.97 9.35
C ARG A 68 8.86 -10.31 8.88
N ILE A 69 8.89 -9.03 8.48
CA ILE A 69 7.73 -8.31 7.94
C ILE A 69 7.39 -8.87 6.56
N VAL A 70 8.38 -9.03 5.68
CA VAL A 70 8.21 -9.68 4.38
C VAL A 70 7.67 -11.10 4.54
N LEU A 71 8.09 -11.83 5.58
CA LEU A 71 7.56 -13.17 5.86
C LEU A 71 6.05 -13.16 6.19
N GLN A 72 5.50 -12.05 6.69
CA GLN A 72 4.07 -11.97 6.98
C GLN A 72 3.23 -12.08 5.70
N TYR A 73 3.75 -11.67 4.55
CA TYR A 73 3.07 -11.81 3.26
C TYR A 73 2.60 -13.24 3.01
N LYS A 74 3.38 -14.27 3.39
CA LYS A 74 2.98 -15.68 3.21
C LYS A 74 1.62 -16.00 3.84
N TYR A 75 1.40 -15.51 5.05
CA TYR A 75 0.21 -15.83 5.83
C TYR A 75 -0.98 -15.00 5.35
N TYR A 76 -0.72 -13.80 4.83
CA TYR A 76 -1.75 -12.84 4.50
C TYR A 76 -1.96 -12.60 3.00
N SER A 77 -1.22 -13.26 2.10
CA SER A 77 -1.27 -13.03 0.64
C SER A 77 -2.68 -13.07 0.07
N SER A 78 -3.47 -14.10 0.39
CA SER A 78 -4.87 -14.20 -0.02
C SER A 78 -5.75 -13.09 0.55
N HIS A 79 -5.46 -12.60 1.75
CA HIS A 79 -6.22 -11.55 2.40
C HIS A 79 -5.90 -10.18 1.79
N ILE A 80 -4.63 -9.89 1.51
CA ILE A 80 -4.24 -8.63 0.89
C ILE A 80 -4.68 -8.53 -0.57
N GLU A 81 -4.61 -9.61 -1.35
CA GLU A 81 -5.15 -9.60 -2.72
C GLU A 81 -6.67 -9.41 -2.75
N ARG A 82 -7.39 -10.02 -1.80
CA ARG A 82 -8.83 -9.75 -1.61
C ARG A 82 -9.09 -8.31 -1.23
N ALA A 83 -8.32 -7.76 -0.29
CA ALA A 83 -8.45 -6.39 0.17
C ALA A 83 -8.22 -5.38 -0.96
N TYR A 84 -7.21 -5.61 -1.82
CA TYR A 84 -7.01 -4.80 -3.02
C TYR A 84 -8.11 -4.98 -4.06
N SER A 85 -8.63 -6.20 -4.24
CA SER A 85 -9.77 -6.44 -5.14
C SER A 85 -11.02 -5.67 -4.68
N LEU A 86 -11.27 -5.61 -3.37
CA LEU A 86 -12.35 -4.82 -2.79
C LEU A 86 -12.10 -3.31 -2.97
N ALA A 87 -10.86 -2.85 -2.78
CA ALA A 87 -10.51 -1.46 -3.04
C ALA A 87 -10.78 -1.07 -4.50
N GLU A 88 -10.38 -1.92 -5.45
CA GLU A 88 -10.58 -1.71 -6.89
C GLU A 88 -12.06 -1.70 -7.30
N GLN A 89 -12.90 -2.50 -6.63
CA GLN A 89 -14.35 -2.51 -6.86
C GLN A 89 -15.04 -1.25 -6.35
N ASN A 90 -14.55 -0.68 -5.25
CA ASN A 90 -15.14 0.50 -4.63
C ASN A 90 -14.59 1.80 -5.23
N ILE A 91 -13.34 1.78 -5.70
CA ILE A 91 -12.57 2.96 -6.08
C ILE A 91 -11.75 2.63 -7.33
N ILE A 92 -11.96 3.40 -8.39
CA ILE A 92 -11.24 3.25 -9.66
C ILE A 92 -9.74 3.36 -9.40
N ASN A 93 -8.97 2.36 -9.87
CA ASN A 93 -7.52 2.26 -9.69
C ASN A 93 -7.08 2.13 -8.22
N GLY A 94 -7.96 1.66 -7.33
CA GLY A 94 -7.68 1.59 -5.90
C GLY A 94 -6.40 0.83 -5.54
N LYS A 95 -6.12 -0.30 -6.21
CA LYS A 95 -4.84 -1.03 -6.00
C LYS A 95 -3.65 -0.18 -6.43
N GLN A 96 -3.73 0.42 -7.62
CA GLN A 96 -2.64 1.20 -8.19
C GLN A 96 -2.33 2.45 -7.34
N SER A 97 -3.35 3.20 -6.92
CA SER A 97 -3.17 4.38 -6.09
C SER A 97 -2.53 4.07 -4.73
N ALA A 98 -2.88 2.93 -4.11
CA ALA A 98 -2.25 2.48 -2.88
C ALA A 98 -0.77 2.11 -3.07
N LEU A 99 -0.42 1.44 -4.18
CA LEU A 99 0.97 1.09 -4.50
C LEU A 99 1.80 2.35 -4.82
N GLU A 100 1.23 3.34 -5.52
CA GLU A 100 1.88 4.63 -5.79
C GLU A 100 2.13 5.42 -4.51
N LEU A 101 1.19 5.43 -3.57
CA LEU A 101 1.39 6.02 -2.24
C LEU A 101 2.58 5.38 -1.52
N LEU A 102 2.67 4.05 -1.53
CA LEU A 102 3.76 3.30 -0.89
C LEU A 102 5.11 3.57 -1.58
N ASN A 103 5.12 3.67 -2.91
CA ASN A 103 6.31 4.06 -3.66
C ASN A 103 6.75 5.48 -3.31
N GLY A 104 5.81 6.43 -3.19
CA GLY A 104 6.12 7.78 -2.70
C GLY A 104 6.76 7.79 -1.31
N MET A 105 6.26 6.97 -0.39
CA MET A 105 6.87 6.80 0.95
C MET A 105 8.27 6.18 0.87
N TYR A 106 8.52 5.26 -0.07
CA TYR A 106 9.84 4.71 -0.34
C TYR A 106 10.80 5.79 -0.86
N CYS A 107 10.40 6.58 -1.87
CA CYS A 107 11.20 7.71 -2.37
C CYS A 107 11.55 8.69 -1.25
N ASN A 108 10.57 9.09 -0.42
CA ASN A 108 10.81 9.95 0.75
C ASN A 108 11.79 9.34 1.76
N SER A 109 11.85 8.01 1.84
CA SER A 109 12.78 7.30 2.72
C SER A 109 14.19 7.28 2.13
N LEU A 110 14.33 7.17 0.80
CA LEU A 110 15.60 7.25 0.08
C LEU A 110 16.26 8.62 0.19
N GLU A 111 15.47 9.70 0.09
CA GLU A 111 15.96 11.08 0.21
C GLU A 111 16.71 11.34 1.53
N LYS A 112 16.33 10.65 2.63
CA LYS A 112 17.00 10.77 3.93
C LYS A 112 18.46 10.31 3.93
N TYR A 113 18.82 9.50 2.95
CA TYR A 113 20.15 8.93 2.78
C TYR A 113 20.84 9.44 1.52
N ASP A 114 20.30 10.49 0.89
CA ASP A 114 20.85 11.07 -0.35
C ASP A 114 20.98 10.00 -1.45
N ILE A 115 19.90 9.23 -1.63
CA ILE A 115 19.75 8.22 -2.68
C ILE A 115 18.73 8.75 -3.68
N ASP A 116 19.11 8.81 -4.95
CA ASP A 116 18.21 9.17 -6.04
C ASP A 116 17.11 8.11 -6.16
N SER A 117 15.84 8.54 -6.10
CA SER A 117 14.71 7.63 -6.25
C SER A 117 14.47 7.16 -7.70
N PHE A 118 14.99 7.88 -8.69
CA PHE A 118 14.86 7.53 -10.10
C PHE A 118 15.90 6.49 -10.52
N GLU A 119 17.14 6.66 -10.05
CA GLU A 119 18.25 5.71 -10.26
C GLU A 119 18.94 5.37 -8.92
N PRO A 120 18.29 4.55 -8.07
CA PRO A 120 18.79 4.25 -6.74
C PRO A 120 20.08 3.43 -6.75
N ASP A 121 21.11 3.95 -6.07
CA ASP A 121 22.34 3.20 -5.80
C ASP A 121 22.05 2.02 -4.87
N ILE A 122 22.04 0.81 -5.46
CA ILE A 122 21.77 -0.44 -4.75
C ILE A 122 22.68 -0.67 -3.55
N ALA A 123 23.93 -0.19 -3.57
CA ALA A 123 24.85 -0.36 -2.44
C ALA A 123 24.38 0.47 -1.23
N LYS A 124 23.96 1.71 -1.46
CA LYS A 124 23.37 2.57 -0.41
C LYS A 124 22.03 2.04 0.06
N VAL A 125 21.17 1.58 -0.87
CA VAL A 125 19.87 0.98 -0.51
C VAL A 125 20.07 -0.24 0.41
N ARG A 126 20.99 -1.14 0.07
CA ARG A 126 21.34 -2.32 0.89
C ARG A 126 21.85 -1.94 2.28
N GLN A 127 22.65 -0.89 2.37
CA GLN A 127 23.18 -0.40 3.65
C GLN A 127 22.06 0.04 4.61
N HIS A 128 20.98 0.59 4.07
CA HIS A 128 19.89 1.19 4.83
C HIS A 128 18.55 0.43 4.71
N ALA A 129 18.53 -0.76 4.11
CA ALA A 129 17.28 -1.45 3.73
C ALA A 129 16.29 -1.66 4.90
N ASP A 130 16.79 -2.09 6.07
CA ASP A 130 15.96 -2.27 7.27
C ASP A 130 15.39 -0.92 7.79
N ASP A 131 16.17 0.15 7.70
CA ASP A 131 15.78 1.48 8.16
C ASP A 131 14.78 2.11 7.20
N ILE A 132 14.98 1.95 5.90
CA ILE A 132 14.05 2.38 4.84
C ILE A 132 12.69 1.71 5.04
N ILE A 133 12.63 0.38 5.21
CA ILE A 133 11.36 -0.30 5.50
C ILE A 133 10.71 0.21 6.78
N SER A 134 11.51 0.45 7.83
CA SER A 134 10.99 0.97 9.09
C SER A 134 10.37 2.35 8.94
N ASP A 135 10.97 3.17 8.08
CA ASP A 135 10.48 4.51 7.81
C ASP A 135 9.23 4.51 6.94
N VAL A 136 9.16 3.67 5.90
CA VAL A 136 7.92 3.46 5.11
C VAL A 136 6.76 3.05 6.03
N ILE A 137 6.97 2.09 6.93
CA ILE A 137 5.95 1.68 7.91
C ILE A 137 5.55 2.85 8.81
N LYS A 138 6.52 3.67 9.24
CA LYS A 138 6.25 4.85 10.08
C LYS A 138 5.42 5.90 9.33
N GLN A 139 5.72 6.15 8.06
CA GLN A 139 4.98 7.07 7.20
C GLN A 139 3.55 6.57 6.98
N LEU A 140 3.38 5.29 6.61
CA LEU A 140 2.07 4.67 6.43
C LEU A 140 1.25 4.67 7.72
N ARG A 141 1.88 4.36 8.86
CA ARG A 141 1.25 4.44 10.18
C ARG A 141 0.70 5.83 10.44
N LYS A 142 1.50 6.88 10.18
CA LYS A 142 1.08 8.27 10.37
C LYS A 142 -0.11 8.61 9.49
N PHE A 143 -0.06 8.23 8.21
CA PHE A 143 -1.14 8.43 7.23
C PHE A 143 -2.47 7.79 7.70
N VAL A 144 -2.41 6.53 8.11
CA VAL A 144 -3.59 5.79 8.58
C VAL A 144 -4.21 6.41 9.81
N TYR A 145 -3.39 6.79 10.80
CA TYR A 145 -3.90 7.41 12.03
C TYR A 145 -4.31 8.88 11.87
N SER A 146 -3.90 9.56 10.80
CA SER A 146 -4.42 10.90 10.48
C SER A 146 -5.77 10.88 9.79
N SER A 147 -6.12 9.79 9.10
CA SER A 147 -7.46 9.62 8.52
C SER A 147 -8.50 9.39 9.64
N ALA A 148 -9.60 10.14 9.63
CA ALA A 148 -10.50 10.33 10.78
C ALA A 148 -11.26 9.07 11.28
N ASN A 149 -11.10 7.90 10.64
CA ASN A 149 -11.70 6.65 11.08
C ASN A 149 -10.72 5.86 11.96
N ALA A 150 -10.66 6.26 13.23
CA ALA A 150 -9.87 5.61 14.26
C ALA A 150 -10.17 4.11 14.33
N ILE A 151 -9.24 3.32 13.79
CA ILE A 151 -9.32 1.86 13.77
C ILE A 151 -9.33 1.37 15.22
N LYS A 152 -10.42 0.71 15.62
CA LYS A 152 -10.73 0.32 17.00
C LYS A 152 -9.67 -0.58 17.68
N TYR A 153 -8.73 -1.15 16.93
CA TYR A 153 -7.74 -2.11 17.43
C TYR A 153 -6.33 -1.81 16.91
N LYS A 154 -5.55 -1.03 17.66
CA LYS A 154 -4.16 -0.65 17.30
C LYS A 154 -3.30 -1.85 16.88
N GLU A 155 -3.41 -2.98 17.57
CA GLU A 155 -2.63 -4.17 17.26
C GLU A 155 -2.98 -4.79 15.89
N GLN A 156 -4.26 -4.79 15.52
CA GLN A 156 -4.69 -5.29 14.21
C GLN A 156 -4.26 -4.36 13.08
N VAL A 157 -4.28 -3.04 13.33
CA VAL A 157 -3.71 -2.04 12.40
C VAL A 157 -2.26 -2.33 12.10
N GLU A 158 -1.45 -2.59 13.14
CA GLU A 158 -0.03 -2.87 12.96
C GLU A 158 0.23 -4.13 12.12
N ILE A 159 -0.64 -5.14 12.21
CA ILE A 159 -0.59 -6.30 11.32
C ILE A 159 -0.92 -5.87 9.88
N GLY A 160 -2.00 -5.11 9.69
CA GLY A 160 -2.39 -4.57 8.38
C GLY A 160 -1.28 -3.75 7.71
N LEU A 161 -0.66 -2.83 8.46
CA LEU A 161 0.46 -2.01 8.01
C LEU A 161 1.64 -2.87 7.53
N ASN A 162 2.04 -3.86 8.33
CA ASN A 162 3.15 -4.75 7.98
C ASN A 162 2.85 -5.57 6.73
N VAL A 163 1.63 -6.07 6.59
CA VAL A 163 1.19 -6.89 5.45
C VAL A 163 1.14 -6.05 4.17
N VAL A 164 0.64 -4.81 4.23
CA VAL A 164 0.61 -3.87 3.10
C VAL A 164 2.02 -3.55 2.62
N VAL A 165 2.94 -3.22 3.53
CA VAL A 165 4.35 -2.98 3.16
C VAL A 165 5.02 -4.24 2.63
N ALA A 166 4.70 -5.41 3.19
CA ALA A 166 5.23 -6.68 2.70
C ALA A 166 4.77 -6.99 1.27
N HIS A 167 3.53 -6.68 0.91
CA HIS A 167 3.04 -6.83 -0.47
C HIS A 167 3.68 -5.81 -1.42
N ALA A 168 3.82 -4.55 -1.02
CA ALA A 168 4.54 -3.55 -1.83
C ALA A 168 6.01 -3.93 -2.07
N PHE A 169 6.63 -4.63 -1.11
CA PHE A 169 7.93 -5.25 -1.31
C PHE A 169 7.88 -6.35 -2.39
N VAL A 170 6.86 -7.20 -2.42
CA VAL A 170 6.70 -8.23 -3.46
C VAL A 170 6.46 -7.63 -4.84
N GLU A 171 5.63 -6.58 -4.93
CA GLU A 171 5.28 -5.86 -6.18
C GLU A 171 6.40 -4.93 -6.68
N CYS A 172 7.53 -4.85 -5.97
CA CYS A 172 8.63 -3.94 -6.31
C CYS A 172 8.33 -2.44 -6.25
N CYS A 173 7.31 -2.06 -5.48
CA CYS A 173 7.05 -0.67 -5.10
C CYS A 173 7.89 -0.23 -3.89
N VAL A 174 8.48 -1.17 -3.16
CA VAL A 174 9.42 -0.93 -2.06
C VAL A 174 10.66 -1.80 -2.26
N LEU A 175 11.84 -1.18 -2.20
CA LEU A 175 13.15 -1.80 -2.47
C LEU A 175 13.32 -2.35 -3.88
N GLU A 176 14.58 -2.52 -4.29
CA GLU A 176 14.95 -2.74 -5.69
C GLU A 176 14.58 -4.13 -6.23
N ASN A 177 14.21 -4.14 -7.51
CA ASN A 177 13.87 -5.35 -8.24
C ASN A 177 15.14 -6.12 -8.66
N PRO A 178 15.30 -7.39 -8.28
CA PRO A 178 16.48 -8.19 -8.63
C PRO A 178 16.67 -8.40 -10.15
N ASN A 179 15.66 -8.14 -10.98
CA ASN A 179 15.75 -8.25 -12.44
C ASN A 179 16.16 -6.93 -13.12
N ASN A 180 16.19 -5.80 -12.42
CA ASN A 180 16.61 -4.50 -12.97
C ASN A 180 18.13 -4.32 -12.90
N VAL A 181 18.91 -5.40 -12.93
CA VAL A 181 20.37 -5.31 -13.03
C VAL A 181 20.71 -4.83 -14.43
N THR A 182 20.83 -3.52 -14.60
CA THR A 182 21.59 -2.93 -15.71
C THR A 182 23.04 -3.38 -15.54
N ASN A 183 23.52 -4.17 -16.51
CA ASN A 183 24.95 -4.33 -16.76
C ASN A 183 25.57 -2.99 -17.15
#